data_AF-A0A1E1K7S7-F1
#
_entry.id   AF-A0A1E1K7S7-F1
#
_cell.length_a   1.000
_cell.length_b   1.000
_cell.length_c   1.000
_cell.angle_alpha   90.00
_cell.angle_beta   90.00
_cell.angle_gamma   90.00
#
_symmetry.space_group_name_H-M   'P 1'
#
loop_
_entity.id
_entity.type
_entity.pdbx_description
1 polymer ?
#
loop_
_entity_poly.entity_id
_entity_poly.type
_entity_poly.pdbx_seq_one_letter_code
_entity_poly.pdbx_strand_id
1 'polypeptide(L)'
;MAQRTAPASQVPIVNIEALDTIDDGTFRITDQLTNDTKASGSEARGRGPDSNEDQTRSSGSIISESCYSIRSTRSYIRPYYRSRRVAKSEIEKPWIGERQNGEFEMTTNDRENVFLDNGKLVIKPTLQDPTLINTDYALLNLTADGTCTSDMWYSCWAATNATNHTIINPIKSGRINTKSSASIRYGRVEVVAKMPVGDWLWPAIWLLPVDNVYGPWPASGEIDMAESRGNNYTYKYGGNDEVSSSLHWGPTKSLDQTWRDTNTQKSMHSTYSAKFHTYGLEWSKKYLYTYVDSRIRHVIYTKYTKPQWVRGQFPQLSEGKLITDPWDTNRFNTPFDTPFYLIVNLAVGGTNGYFSDPDSNKPWVNNAVNASAYFWAAKDSWYPTWVEGKAQLEVESVKMWQECD
;
A
#
# COMPACT_ATOMS: atom_id res chain seq x y z
N MET A 1 -53.24 -26.37 -1.52
CA MET A 1 -52.32 -25.32 -1.04
C MET A 1 -50.91 -25.81 -1.24
N ALA A 2 -50.18 -25.28 -2.23
CA ALA A 2 -48.80 -25.64 -2.51
C ALA A 2 -47.96 -24.36 -2.54
N GLN A 3 -47.04 -24.21 -1.58
CA GLN A 3 -46.04 -23.15 -1.56
C GLN A 3 -44.95 -23.49 -2.57
N ARG A 4 -44.77 -22.64 -3.59
CA ARG A 4 -43.62 -22.68 -4.49
C ARG A 4 -42.45 -21.92 -3.84
N THR A 5 -41.37 -22.64 -3.59
CA THR A 5 -40.04 -22.11 -3.26
C THR A 5 -39.44 -21.41 -4.48
N ALA A 6 -38.94 -20.19 -4.31
CA ALA A 6 -38.16 -19.48 -5.33
C ALA A 6 -36.72 -20.02 -5.38
N PRO A 7 -36.07 -20.09 -6.57
CA PRO A 7 -34.71 -20.61 -6.68
C PRO A 7 -33.68 -19.54 -6.26
N ALA A 8 -32.59 -20.00 -5.64
CA ALA A 8 -31.42 -19.19 -5.34
C ALA A 8 -30.79 -18.67 -6.65
N SER A 9 -30.60 -17.35 -6.77
CA SER A 9 -29.89 -16.75 -7.90
C SER A 9 -28.40 -17.08 -7.80
N GLN A 10 -27.92 -17.92 -8.71
CA GLN A 10 -26.49 -18.12 -8.96
C GLN A 10 -25.87 -16.79 -9.40
N VAL A 11 -24.82 -16.36 -8.71
CA VAL A 11 -23.95 -15.27 -9.16
C VAL A 11 -23.10 -15.83 -10.32
N PRO A 12 -23.06 -15.20 -11.50
CA PRO A 12 -22.20 -15.66 -12.58
C PRO A 12 -20.74 -15.47 -12.19
N ILE A 13 -20.01 -16.58 -12.11
CA ILE A 13 -18.55 -16.60 -12.04
C ILE A 13 -18.04 -16.37 -13.46
N VAL A 14 -17.35 -15.26 -13.69
CA VAL A 14 -16.63 -15.02 -14.95
C VAL A 14 -15.18 -15.46 -14.74
N ASN A 15 -14.79 -16.53 -15.45
CA ASN A 15 -13.42 -17.02 -15.54
C ASN A 15 -12.62 -16.15 -16.53
N ILE A 16 -11.35 -15.93 -16.20
CA ILE A 16 -10.38 -15.20 -17.05
C ILE A 16 -9.74 -16.21 -18.00
N GLU A 17 -9.88 -16.02 -19.31
CA GLU A 17 -8.98 -16.64 -20.30
C GLU A 17 -7.71 -15.79 -20.42
N ALA A 18 -6.56 -16.43 -20.23
CA ALA A 18 -5.25 -15.85 -20.44
C ALA A 18 -5.03 -15.67 -21.95
N LEU A 19 -4.74 -14.45 -22.38
CA LEU A 19 -4.08 -14.21 -23.67
C LEU A 19 -2.69 -13.70 -23.38
N ASP A 20 -1.74 -14.60 -23.64
CA ASP A 20 -0.32 -14.35 -23.77
C ASP A 20 -0.05 -13.20 -24.75
N THR A 21 1.02 -12.46 -24.44
CA THR A 21 1.72 -11.44 -25.24
C THR A 21 1.04 -10.07 -25.40
N ILE A 22 1.66 -9.03 -24.82
CA ILE A 22 2.11 -7.78 -25.49
C ILE A 22 3.03 -7.00 -24.51
N ASP A 23 4.15 -6.52 -25.08
CA ASP A 23 5.38 -5.98 -24.51
C ASP A 23 5.32 -4.59 -23.84
N ASP A 24 4.21 -4.18 -23.23
CA ASP A 24 4.11 -2.85 -22.58
C ASP A 24 3.56 -2.83 -21.15
N GLY A 25 3.32 -4.00 -20.55
CA GLY A 25 2.89 -4.08 -19.15
C GLY A 25 1.53 -3.44 -18.86
N THR A 26 0.74 -3.11 -19.90
CA THR A 26 -0.63 -2.60 -19.72
C THR A 26 -1.66 -3.71 -19.83
N PHE A 27 -2.43 -3.92 -18.76
CA PHE A 27 -3.65 -4.73 -18.81
C PHE A 27 -4.83 -3.84 -19.21
N ARG A 28 -5.51 -4.19 -20.30
CA ARG A 28 -6.87 -3.71 -20.60
C ARG A 28 -7.86 -4.81 -20.24
N ILE A 29 -8.85 -4.49 -19.41
CA ILE A 29 -10.10 -5.26 -19.34
C ILE A 29 -11.21 -4.35 -19.87
N THR A 30 -11.87 -4.81 -20.91
CA THR A 30 -13.08 -4.21 -21.48
C THR A 30 -14.28 -4.46 -20.56
N ASP A 31 -14.96 -3.40 -20.13
CA ASP A 31 -16.33 -3.50 -19.60
C ASP A 31 -17.27 -3.88 -20.76
N GLN A 32 -17.72 -5.13 -20.80
CA GLN A 32 -18.89 -5.53 -21.59
C GLN A 32 -20.11 -5.39 -20.68
N LEU A 33 -20.75 -4.22 -20.71
CA LEU A 33 -22.16 -4.11 -20.34
C LEU A 33 -22.97 -4.74 -21.49
N THR A 34 -23.38 -6.00 -21.35
CA THR A 34 -24.38 -6.58 -22.25
C THR A 34 -25.73 -5.92 -21.98
N ASN A 35 -26.11 -4.94 -22.81
CA ASN A 35 -27.48 -4.46 -22.90
C ASN A 35 -28.33 -5.50 -23.64
N ASP A 36 -28.95 -6.41 -22.89
CA ASP A 36 -30.08 -7.18 -23.40
C ASP A 36 -31.38 -6.41 -23.14
N THR A 37 -31.73 -5.54 -24.07
CA THR A 37 -33.12 -5.10 -24.27
C THR A 37 -33.55 -5.39 -25.68
N LYS A 38 -34.27 -6.52 -25.84
CA LYS A 38 -35.19 -6.70 -26.96
C LYS A 38 -36.27 -5.62 -26.89
N ALA A 39 -36.29 -4.72 -27.87
CA ALA A 39 -37.52 -4.03 -28.27
C ALA A 39 -37.47 -3.72 -29.77
N SER A 40 -38.43 -4.31 -30.46
CA SER A 40 -38.88 -4.08 -31.83
C SER A 40 -38.96 -2.62 -32.30
N GLY A 41 -38.68 -2.38 -33.59
CA GLY A 41 -39.47 -1.41 -34.37
C GLY A 41 -38.72 -0.47 -35.32
N SER A 42 -38.97 -0.69 -36.61
CA SER A 42 -38.98 0.23 -37.76
C SER A 42 -37.68 0.83 -38.31
N GLU A 43 -37.40 0.39 -39.54
CA GLU A 43 -36.56 1.03 -40.55
C GLU A 43 -37.08 2.42 -40.94
N ALA A 44 -36.17 3.38 -41.15
CA ALA A 44 -36.34 4.44 -42.14
C ALA A 44 -34.98 4.91 -42.65
N ARG A 45 -34.82 4.82 -43.98
CA ARG A 45 -33.67 5.27 -44.77
C ARG A 45 -33.72 6.79 -44.99
N GLY A 46 -32.56 7.43 -45.06
CA GLY A 46 -32.39 8.78 -45.63
C GLY A 46 -30.93 9.13 -45.88
N ARG A 47 -30.55 9.27 -47.16
CA ARG A 47 -29.21 9.64 -47.67
C ARG A 47 -29.02 11.16 -47.72
N GLY A 48 -27.76 11.61 -47.65
CA GLY A 48 -27.26 12.76 -48.44
C GLY A 48 -26.25 13.68 -47.72
N PRO A 49 -25.28 14.29 -48.43
CA PRO A 49 -23.88 14.43 -47.96
C PRO A 49 -23.37 15.88 -47.81
N ASP A 50 -22.06 16.00 -47.61
CA ASP A 50 -21.18 17.20 -47.54
C ASP A 50 -21.03 17.81 -46.14
N SER A 51 -19.84 18.15 -45.61
CA SER A 51 -18.58 18.55 -46.25
C SER A 51 -17.37 18.26 -45.35
N ASN A 52 -16.21 18.04 -46.00
CA ASN A 52 -14.87 18.00 -45.41
C ASN A 52 -14.58 19.25 -44.56
N GLU A 53 -14.05 19.05 -43.35
CA GLU A 53 -13.07 19.98 -42.78
C GLU A 53 -12.17 19.26 -41.75
N ASP A 54 -10.89 19.32 -42.07
CA ASP A 54 -9.68 19.35 -41.24
C ASP A 54 -9.35 18.22 -40.24
N GLN A 55 -8.27 17.51 -40.58
CA GLN A 55 -7.56 16.59 -39.70
C GLN A 55 -6.65 17.38 -38.77
N THR A 56 -7.04 17.54 -37.50
CA THR A 56 -6.09 17.75 -36.40
C THR A 56 -6.24 16.65 -35.36
N ARG A 57 -5.22 15.80 -35.31
CA ARG A 57 -5.08 14.67 -34.39
C ARG A 57 -4.78 15.23 -32.99
N SER A 58 -5.80 15.43 -32.15
CA SER A 58 -5.58 15.62 -30.72
C SER A 58 -5.70 14.26 -30.02
N SER A 59 -4.61 13.85 -29.39
CA SER A 59 -4.57 12.74 -28.45
C SER A 59 -5.34 13.15 -27.20
N GLY A 60 -6.67 13.06 -27.27
CA GLY A 60 -7.59 13.32 -26.17
C GLY A 60 -7.68 12.10 -25.25
N SER A 61 -7.27 12.30 -24.01
CA SER A 61 -7.64 11.53 -22.82
C SER A 61 -9.08 11.02 -22.87
N ILE A 62 -9.28 9.71 -22.68
CA ILE A 62 -10.60 9.15 -22.36
C ILE A 62 -10.49 8.44 -21.01
N ILE A 63 -10.58 9.23 -19.94
CA ILE A 63 -11.00 8.77 -18.62
C ILE A 63 -12.52 8.75 -18.67
N SER A 64 -13.16 7.59 -18.50
CA SER A 64 -14.62 7.53 -18.37
C SER A 64 -15.03 7.99 -16.97
N GLU A 65 -15.14 9.31 -16.79
CA GLU A 65 -15.70 9.93 -15.60
C GLU A 65 -17.23 10.01 -15.71
N SER A 66 -17.98 9.23 -14.93
CA SER A 66 -19.37 9.57 -14.65
C SER A 66 -19.83 9.06 -13.27
N CYS A 67 -20.27 9.97 -12.38
CA CYS A 67 -21.13 9.60 -11.25
C CYS A 67 -22.50 9.25 -11.87
N TYR A 68 -22.90 7.97 -11.91
CA TYR A 68 -24.21 7.60 -12.44
C TYR A 68 -25.33 7.95 -11.45
N SER A 69 -26.35 8.67 -11.93
CA SER A 69 -27.65 8.78 -11.25
C SER A 69 -28.66 7.93 -12.02
N ILE A 70 -29.16 6.84 -11.42
CA ILE A 70 -30.34 6.16 -11.97
C ILE A 70 -31.57 6.93 -11.48
N ARG A 71 -32.25 7.65 -12.38
CA ARG A 71 -33.58 8.20 -12.09
C ARG A 71 -34.59 7.07 -12.15
N SER A 72 -35.01 6.57 -10.98
CA SER A 72 -36.30 5.91 -10.82
C SER A 72 -37.01 6.55 -9.64
N THR A 73 -38.26 6.94 -9.87
CA THR A 73 -39.12 7.64 -8.93
C THR A 73 -39.36 6.85 -7.65
N ARG A 74 -38.96 7.45 -6.52
CA ARG A 74 -39.20 7.15 -5.08
C ARG A 74 -37.94 6.72 -4.32
N SER A 75 -37.58 7.59 -3.37
CA SER A 75 -36.54 7.46 -2.33
C SER A 75 -35.09 7.48 -2.85
N TYR A 76 -34.47 8.65 -2.73
CA TYR A 76 -33.10 8.94 -3.14
C TYR A 76 -32.07 8.04 -2.42
N ILE A 77 -31.50 7.07 -3.13
CA ILE A 77 -30.22 6.47 -2.80
C ILE A 77 -29.29 6.79 -3.97
N ARG A 78 -28.39 7.76 -3.79
CA ARG A 78 -27.35 8.11 -4.76
C ARG A 78 -26.24 7.05 -4.69
N PRO A 79 -25.74 6.49 -5.80
CA PRO A 79 -24.53 5.66 -5.77
C PRO A 79 -23.35 6.52 -5.32
N TYR A 80 -22.67 6.09 -4.25
CA TYR A 80 -21.79 6.94 -3.44
C TYR A 80 -20.36 7.13 -3.97
N TYR A 81 -19.94 6.45 -5.05
CA TYR A 81 -18.52 6.42 -5.42
C TYR A 81 -18.21 6.47 -6.93
N ARG A 82 -17.08 7.10 -7.31
CA ARG A 82 -16.37 6.91 -8.59
C ARG A 82 -15.28 5.86 -8.41
N SER A 83 -15.27 4.81 -9.22
CA SER A 83 -14.23 3.77 -9.16
C SER A 83 -13.16 3.96 -10.22
N ARG A 84 -11.89 3.78 -9.86
CA ARG A 84 -10.78 3.60 -10.80
C ARG A 84 -9.94 2.40 -10.36
N ARG A 85 -9.58 1.55 -11.32
CA ARG A 85 -8.52 0.56 -11.13
C ARG A 85 -7.19 1.27 -11.33
N VAL A 86 -6.28 1.16 -10.36
CA VAL A 86 -4.90 1.64 -10.53
C VAL A 86 -4.18 0.64 -11.43
N ALA A 87 -3.66 1.09 -12.56
CA ALA A 87 -2.89 0.25 -13.47
C ALA A 87 -1.56 -0.13 -12.81
N LYS A 88 -0.96 -1.26 -13.19
CA LYS A 88 0.30 -1.67 -12.56
C LYS A 88 1.46 -0.71 -12.90
N SER A 89 1.50 -0.18 -14.11
CA SER A 89 2.49 0.83 -14.55
C SER A 89 2.39 2.14 -13.76
N GLU A 90 1.27 2.37 -13.10
CA GLU A 90 1.01 3.54 -12.27
C GLU A 90 1.59 3.39 -10.86
N ILE A 91 2.10 2.20 -10.54
CA ILE A 91 2.73 1.87 -9.28
C ILE A 91 4.26 1.96 -9.50
N GLU A 92 4.81 3.18 -9.47
CA GLU A 92 6.16 3.48 -9.97
C GLU A 92 7.13 3.98 -8.89
N LYS A 93 8.39 3.57 -9.10
CA LYS A 93 9.68 3.97 -8.48
C LYS A 93 10.10 3.32 -7.15
N PRO A 94 11.30 2.71 -7.09
CA PRO A 94 11.89 2.26 -5.84
C PRO A 94 12.23 3.48 -5.01
N TRP A 95 11.65 3.56 -3.82
CA TRP A 95 11.95 4.60 -2.85
C TRP A 95 13.26 4.26 -2.15
N ILE A 96 14.35 4.92 -2.52
CA ILE A 96 15.60 4.87 -1.77
C ILE A 96 15.71 6.23 -1.09
N GLY A 97 15.19 6.33 0.13
CA GLY A 97 15.05 7.59 0.85
C GLY A 97 14.78 7.35 2.33
N GLU A 98 15.39 8.17 3.17
CA GLU A 98 15.41 8.19 4.64
C GLU A 98 14.94 6.90 5.36
N ARG A 99 15.92 6.22 5.98
CA ARG A 99 15.74 5.06 6.87
C ARG A 99 14.94 5.43 8.13
N GLN A 100 13.64 5.71 8.00
CA GLN A 100 12.81 6.14 9.13
C GLN A 100 12.73 5.06 10.23
N ASN A 101 12.82 3.79 9.82
CA ASN A 101 12.67 2.61 10.69
C ASN A 101 13.95 1.77 10.87
N GLY A 102 15.06 2.15 10.20
CA GLY A 102 16.31 1.37 10.20
C GLY A 102 16.20 -0.01 9.54
N GLU A 103 15.31 -0.12 8.55
CA GLU A 103 15.09 -1.29 7.69
C GLU A 103 16.38 -1.73 6.96
N PHE A 104 16.51 -3.03 6.67
CA PHE A 104 17.74 -3.65 6.16
C PHE A 104 17.74 -3.84 4.64
N GLU A 105 16.63 -3.62 3.96
CA GLU A 105 16.58 -3.65 2.50
C GLU A 105 16.95 -2.31 1.87
N MET A 106 17.52 -2.41 0.67
CA MET A 106 17.47 -1.36 -0.34
C MET A 106 16.30 -1.68 -1.25
N THR A 107 15.47 -0.68 -1.57
CA THR A 107 14.40 -0.89 -2.52
C THR A 107 14.93 -0.74 -3.95
N THR A 108 14.48 -1.59 -4.86
CA THR A 108 14.90 -1.60 -6.27
C THR A 108 13.70 -1.79 -7.18
N ASN A 109 13.87 -1.46 -8.46
CA ASN A 109 12.95 -1.81 -9.54
C ASN A 109 13.49 -2.98 -10.38
N ASP A 110 14.48 -3.70 -9.87
CA ASP A 110 15.03 -4.86 -10.56
C ASP A 110 13.91 -5.89 -10.78
N ARG A 111 13.92 -6.54 -11.94
CA ARG A 111 12.93 -7.59 -12.27
C ARG A 111 13.02 -8.82 -11.37
N GLU A 112 14.07 -8.96 -10.58
CA GLU A 112 14.15 -9.99 -9.54
C GLU A 112 13.36 -9.65 -8.27
N ASN A 113 13.14 -8.35 -8.02
CA ASN A 113 12.51 -7.86 -6.79
C ASN A 113 11.07 -7.39 -7.02
N VAL A 114 10.78 -6.74 -8.16
CA VAL A 114 9.43 -6.25 -8.49
C VAL A 114 9.08 -6.66 -9.90
N PHE A 115 8.15 -7.61 -10.04
CA PHE A 115 7.78 -8.17 -11.34
C PHE A 115 6.30 -8.58 -11.42
N LEU A 116 5.86 -8.88 -12.64
CA LEU A 116 4.57 -9.50 -12.91
C LEU A 116 4.75 -11.01 -12.96
N ASP A 117 3.90 -11.75 -12.27
CA ASP A 117 3.79 -13.19 -12.43
C ASP A 117 2.31 -13.59 -12.43
N ASN A 118 1.86 -14.29 -13.47
CA ASN A 118 0.47 -14.74 -13.63
C ASN A 118 -0.58 -13.64 -13.36
N GLY A 119 -0.35 -12.44 -13.89
CA GLY A 119 -1.26 -11.28 -13.72
C GLY A 119 -1.20 -10.61 -12.35
N LYS A 120 -0.33 -11.06 -11.44
CA LYS A 120 -0.14 -10.49 -10.10
C LYS A 120 1.12 -9.65 -10.04
N LEU A 121 1.07 -8.60 -9.23
CA LEU A 121 2.28 -7.90 -8.80
C LEU A 121 2.95 -8.75 -7.71
N VAL A 122 4.24 -9.02 -7.89
CA VAL A 122 5.06 -9.71 -6.91
C VAL A 122 6.17 -8.78 -6.44
N ILE A 123 6.30 -8.64 -5.12
CA ILE A 123 7.47 -8.04 -4.47
C ILE A 123 8.23 -9.16 -3.75
N LYS A 124 9.45 -9.45 -4.19
CA LYS A 124 10.30 -10.53 -3.68
C LYS A 124 11.61 -9.93 -3.13
N PRO A 125 11.99 -10.21 -1.87
CA PRO A 125 13.28 -9.80 -1.36
C PRO A 125 14.35 -10.79 -1.85
N THR A 126 15.54 -10.27 -2.18
CA THR A 126 16.71 -11.07 -2.59
C THR A 126 17.94 -10.64 -1.78
N LEU A 127 18.91 -11.53 -1.62
CA LEU A 127 20.18 -11.19 -0.98
C LEU A 127 20.92 -10.14 -1.82
N GLN A 128 21.61 -9.23 -1.15
CA GLN A 128 22.53 -8.31 -1.80
C GLN A 128 23.76 -9.05 -2.35
N ASP A 129 24.39 -8.49 -3.38
CA ASP A 129 25.70 -8.93 -3.85
C ASP A 129 26.70 -8.95 -2.68
N PRO A 130 27.29 -10.12 -2.34
CA PRO A 130 28.26 -10.23 -1.26
C PRO A 130 29.49 -9.33 -1.44
N THR A 131 29.84 -8.92 -2.67
CA THR A 131 30.94 -7.99 -2.92
C THR A 131 30.65 -6.59 -2.39
N LEU A 132 29.38 -6.16 -2.38
CA LEU A 132 28.92 -4.90 -1.80
C LEU A 132 28.78 -4.96 -0.26
N ILE A 133 28.98 -6.13 0.33
CA ILE A 133 28.89 -6.33 1.78
C ILE A 133 30.25 -6.63 2.41
N ASN A 134 31.03 -7.52 1.78
CA ASN A 134 32.25 -8.09 2.34
C ASN A 134 33.54 -7.40 1.87
N THR A 135 33.45 -6.47 0.91
CA THR A 135 34.62 -5.72 0.42
C THR A 135 34.72 -4.41 1.18
N ASP A 136 35.91 -4.06 1.67
CA ASP A 136 36.17 -2.78 2.30
C ASP A 136 36.13 -1.66 1.26
N TYR A 137 35.50 -0.52 1.59
CA TYR A 137 35.28 0.61 0.67
C TYR A 137 34.53 0.26 -0.64
N ALA A 138 33.70 -0.78 -0.64
CA ALA A 138 32.75 -1.00 -1.73
C ALA A 138 31.83 0.22 -1.87
N LEU A 139 31.61 0.67 -3.11
CA LEU A 139 30.81 1.85 -3.41
C LEU A 139 29.54 1.45 -4.14
N LEU A 140 28.41 1.93 -3.66
CA LEU A 140 27.14 1.93 -4.36
C LEU A 140 26.78 3.38 -4.69
N ASN A 141 26.70 3.68 -5.99
CA ASN A 141 26.36 5.01 -6.49
C ASN A 141 25.17 4.93 -7.44
N LEU A 142 23.98 5.11 -6.86
CA LEU A 142 22.69 5.06 -7.52
C LEU A 142 22.39 6.33 -8.33
N THR A 143 23.21 7.37 -8.19
CA THR A 143 23.11 8.55 -9.06
C THR A 143 23.77 8.27 -10.40
N ALA A 144 24.91 7.59 -10.40
CA ALA A 144 25.64 7.24 -11.62
C ALA A 144 24.91 6.16 -12.45
N ASP A 145 24.14 5.29 -11.80
CA ASP A 145 23.34 4.28 -12.50
C ASP A 145 21.96 4.79 -12.96
N GLY A 146 21.56 6.00 -12.55
CA GLY A 146 20.29 6.62 -12.90
C GLY A 146 19.04 6.01 -12.25
N THR A 147 19.22 5.14 -11.26
CA THR A 147 18.14 4.45 -10.55
C THR A 147 17.70 5.17 -9.27
N CYS A 148 18.51 6.10 -8.75
CA CYS A 148 18.10 6.87 -7.58
C CYS A 148 16.91 7.78 -7.90
N THR A 149 15.91 7.73 -7.02
CA THR A 149 14.67 8.48 -7.15
C THR A 149 14.51 9.56 -6.08
N SER A 150 15.50 9.68 -5.19
CA SER A 150 15.55 10.66 -4.12
C SER A 150 16.38 11.87 -4.54
N ASP A 151 15.96 13.05 -4.09
CA ASP A 151 16.71 14.30 -4.25
C ASP A 151 17.85 14.44 -3.22
N MET A 152 17.92 13.52 -2.24
CA MET A 152 18.94 13.52 -1.20
C MET A 152 20.12 12.61 -1.56
N TRP A 153 21.31 13.21 -1.75
CA TRP A 153 22.51 12.49 -2.20
C TRP A 153 22.88 11.27 -1.33
N TYR A 154 22.72 11.36 0.00
CA TYR A 154 23.05 10.28 0.94
C TYR A 154 22.08 9.10 0.86
N SER A 155 20.93 9.27 0.20
CA SER A 155 20.03 8.16 -0.12
C SER A 155 20.45 7.45 -1.41
N CYS A 156 21.19 8.13 -2.29
CA CYS A 156 21.66 7.61 -3.57
C CYS A 156 23.08 7.04 -3.51
N TRP A 157 23.79 7.22 -2.39
CA TRP A 157 25.19 6.88 -2.28
C TRP A 157 25.48 6.18 -0.95
N ALA A 158 26.17 5.05 -1.02
CA ALA A 158 26.60 4.30 0.16
C ALA A 158 28.00 3.71 -0.06
N ALA A 159 28.76 3.61 1.03
CA ALA A 159 30.05 2.94 1.05
C ALA A 159 30.14 1.99 2.24
N THR A 160 30.81 0.86 2.07
CA THR A 160 31.17 -0.01 3.19
C THR A 160 32.40 0.53 3.92
N ASN A 161 32.52 0.18 5.21
CA ASN A 161 33.70 0.46 6.01
C ASN A 161 33.91 -0.66 7.03
N ALA A 162 35.00 -1.41 6.86
CA ALA A 162 35.32 -2.55 7.70
C ALA A 162 35.66 -2.17 9.15
N THR A 163 36.19 -0.96 9.39
CA THR A 163 36.62 -0.50 10.71
C THR A 163 35.45 -0.28 11.66
N ASN A 164 34.32 0.21 11.15
CA ASN A 164 33.11 0.45 11.94
C ASN A 164 31.97 -0.52 11.61
N HIS A 165 32.25 -1.58 10.85
CA HIS A 165 31.29 -2.59 10.38
C HIS A 165 30.07 -2.01 9.64
N THR A 166 30.27 -0.91 8.92
CA THR A 166 29.22 -0.36 8.05
C THR A 166 29.14 -1.20 6.78
N ILE A 167 27.96 -1.75 6.53
CA ILE A 167 27.64 -2.47 5.28
C ILE A 167 26.61 -1.68 4.47
N ILE A 168 26.61 -1.90 3.15
CA ILE A 168 25.46 -1.58 2.31
C ILE A 168 24.29 -2.48 2.75
N ASN A 169 23.05 -2.04 2.51
CA ASN A 169 21.86 -2.80 2.85
C ASN A 169 21.98 -4.26 2.36
N PRO A 170 21.90 -5.25 3.28
CA PRO A 170 22.17 -6.66 2.96
C PRO A 170 21.10 -7.33 2.09
N ILE A 171 19.96 -6.67 1.90
CA ILE A 171 18.81 -7.18 1.16
C ILE A 171 18.43 -6.19 0.06
N LYS A 172 17.94 -6.69 -1.07
CA LYS A 172 17.19 -5.92 -2.07
C LYS A 172 15.72 -6.30 -1.97
N SER A 173 14.81 -5.36 -2.12
CA SER A 173 13.35 -5.61 -2.12
C SER A 173 12.62 -4.53 -2.93
N GLY A 174 11.29 -4.47 -2.85
CA GLY A 174 10.48 -3.49 -3.54
C GLY A 174 9.63 -2.63 -2.61
N ARG A 175 9.54 -1.35 -2.95
CA ARG A 175 8.55 -0.40 -2.45
C ARG A 175 8.04 0.39 -3.62
N ILE A 176 6.72 0.40 -3.77
CA ILE A 176 6.08 0.98 -4.93
C ILE A 176 4.88 1.82 -4.48
N ASN A 177 4.55 2.87 -5.22
CA ASN A 177 3.54 3.83 -4.80
C ASN A 177 2.74 4.42 -5.96
N THR A 178 1.59 5.00 -5.65
CA THR A 178 0.68 5.60 -6.64
C THR A 178 0.76 7.13 -6.68
N LYS A 179 1.76 7.76 -6.07
CA LYS A 179 1.79 9.23 -5.86
C LYS A 179 1.61 10.03 -7.14
N SER A 180 2.25 9.60 -8.23
CA SER A 180 2.21 10.26 -9.54
C SER A 180 0.96 9.94 -10.36
N SER A 181 0.16 8.96 -9.96
CA SER A 181 -0.82 8.32 -10.84
C SER A 181 -2.24 8.27 -10.28
N ALA A 182 -2.39 8.00 -9.00
CA ALA A 182 -3.67 7.87 -8.32
C ALA A 182 -3.55 8.26 -6.85
N SER A 183 -4.49 9.09 -6.41
CA SER A 183 -4.70 9.41 -5.00
C SER A 183 -6.20 9.39 -4.72
N ILE A 184 -6.55 9.28 -3.45
CA ILE A 184 -7.93 9.27 -2.99
C ILE A 184 -8.06 10.21 -1.81
N ARG A 185 -9.18 10.95 -1.75
CA ARG A 185 -9.64 11.62 -0.55
C ARG A 185 -11.08 11.21 -0.29
N TYR A 186 -11.29 10.50 0.82
CA TYR A 186 -12.55 9.84 1.17
C TYR A 186 -13.00 8.81 0.13
N GLY A 187 -13.57 7.73 0.62
CA GLY A 187 -14.02 6.62 -0.19
C GLY A 187 -13.59 5.28 0.37
N ARG A 188 -13.28 4.36 -0.53
CA ARG A 188 -12.82 3.02 -0.21
C ARG A 188 -11.56 2.67 -1.00
N VAL A 189 -10.64 1.98 -0.35
CA VAL A 189 -9.52 1.28 -0.98
C VAL A 189 -9.63 -0.19 -0.63
N GLU A 190 -9.51 -1.08 -1.61
CA GLU A 190 -9.35 -2.51 -1.39
C GLU A 190 -8.11 -3.00 -2.12
N VAL A 191 -7.25 -3.70 -1.39
CA VAL A 191 -6.07 -4.38 -1.92
C VAL A 191 -6.22 -5.87 -1.65
N VAL A 192 -6.29 -6.68 -2.71
CA VAL A 192 -6.31 -8.14 -2.60
C VAL A 192 -4.89 -8.64 -2.66
N ALA A 193 -4.38 -9.15 -1.54
CA ALA A 193 -2.99 -9.57 -1.42
C ALA A 193 -2.82 -10.83 -0.58
N LYS A 194 -1.71 -11.54 -0.76
CA LYS A 194 -1.28 -12.68 0.06
C LYS A 194 0.04 -12.31 0.73
N MET A 195 0.06 -12.37 2.07
CA MET A 195 1.23 -11.97 2.84
C MET A 195 2.37 -13.00 2.70
N PRO A 196 3.64 -12.57 2.74
CA PRO A 196 4.79 -13.45 2.67
C PRO A 196 4.96 -14.34 3.91
N VAL A 197 5.74 -15.41 3.74
CA VAL A 197 6.29 -16.24 4.81
C VAL A 197 7.80 -16.15 4.78
N GLY A 198 8.41 -15.89 5.93
CA GLY A 198 9.85 -15.81 6.09
C GLY A 198 10.19 -14.92 7.28
N ASP A 199 11.18 -15.34 8.05
CA ASP A 199 11.61 -14.58 9.21
C ASP A 199 12.07 -13.18 8.81
N TRP A 200 11.67 -12.20 9.62
CA TRP A 200 12.07 -10.79 9.51
C TRP A 200 11.51 -10.06 8.29
N LEU A 201 10.58 -10.66 7.55
CA LEU A 201 9.84 -9.98 6.49
C LEU A 201 8.75 -9.07 7.10
N TRP A 202 8.63 -7.86 6.57
CA TRP A 202 7.66 -6.85 7.00
C TRP A 202 6.89 -6.30 5.78
N PRO A 203 5.86 -7.02 5.31
CA PRO A 203 4.92 -6.51 4.32
C PRO A 203 4.09 -5.34 4.86
N ALA A 204 3.83 -4.33 4.02
CA ALA A 204 2.94 -3.23 4.34
C ALA A 204 2.09 -2.78 3.14
N ILE A 205 0.84 -2.42 3.43
CA ILE A 205 -0.13 -1.79 2.53
C ILE A 205 -0.66 -0.55 3.27
N TRP A 206 -0.33 0.63 2.78
CA TRP A 206 -0.47 1.85 3.56
C TRP A 206 -0.57 3.08 2.64
N LEU A 207 -0.91 4.23 3.20
CA LEU A 207 -1.07 5.46 2.46
C LEU A 207 -0.36 6.62 3.14
N LEU A 208 0.20 7.49 2.30
CA LEU A 208 0.77 8.79 2.70
C LEU A 208 0.03 9.94 2.00
N PRO A 209 0.02 11.14 2.59
CA PRO A 209 -0.56 12.31 1.96
C PRO A 209 0.25 12.69 0.70
N VAL A 210 -0.44 13.10 -0.36
CA VAL A 210 0.21 13.59 -1.60
C VAL A 210 1.10 14.79 -1.28
N ASP A 211 0.56 15.71 -0.47
CA ASP A 211 1.20 16.93 -0.02
C ASP A 211 1.23 16.99 1.51
N ASN A 212 2.36 17.44 2.08
CA ASN A 212 2.54 17.62 3.51
C ASN A 212 1.91 18.95 4.00
N VAL A 213 0.59 19.10 3.82
CA VAL A 213 -0.17 20.35 4.08
C VAL A 213 0.00 20.88 5.51
N TYR A 214 0.10 19.98 6.49
CA TYR A 214 0.16 20.32 7.92
C TYR A 214 1.59 20.26 8.49
N GLY A 215 2.59 20.08 7.64
CA GLY A 215 3.99 19.90 8.04
C GLY A 215 4.48 18.46 7.87
N PRO A 216 5.73 18.17 8.30
CA PRO A 216 6.35 16.87 8.13
C PRO A 216 5.60 15.77 8.89
N TRP A 217 5.88 14.51 8.55
CA TRP A 217 5.33 13.37 9.28
C TRP A 217 5.57 13.48 10.79
N PRO A 218 4.58 13.15 11.65
CA PRO A 218 3.25 12.61 11.33
C PRO A 218 2.17 13.68 11.22
N ALA A 219 2.51 14.97 11.15
CA ALA A 219 1.54 16.07 11.17
C ALA A 219 0.58 16.04 9.98
N SER A 220 1.03 15.55 8.82
CA SER A 220 0.18 15.37 7.64
C SER A 220 -0.48 13.99 7.52
N GLY A 221 -0.26 13.10 8.51
CA GLY A 221 -0.92 11.81 8.63
C GLY A 221 -0.25 10.64 7.88
N GLU A 222 -0.59 9.43 8.31
CA GLU A 222 -0.30 8.14 7.65
C GLU A 222 -1.46 7.17 7.93
N ILE A 223 -1.83 6.34 6.95
CA ILE A 223 -2.88 5.34 7.11
C ILE A 223 -2.31 3.96 6.77
N ASP A 224 -2.09 3.13 7.77
CA ASP A 224 -1.61 1.76 7.58
C ASP A 224 -2.80 0.81 7.52
N MET A 225 -3.15 0.38 6.31
CA MET A 225 -4.27 -0.55 6.10
C MET A 225 -3.92 -1.94 6.62
N ALA A 226 -2.70 -2.39 6.35
CA ALA A 226 -2.22 -3.68 6.80
C ALA A 226 -0.70 -3.72 6.87
N GLU A 227 -0.18 -4.02 8.04
CA GLU A 227 1.20 -4.47 8.23
C GLU A 227 1.18 -5.86 8.86
N SER A 228 2.17 -6.69 8.56
CA SER A 228 2.29 -8.04 9.12
C SER A 228 3.76 -8.37 9.30
N ARG A 229 4.03 -9.44 10.06
CA ARG A 229 5.35 -10.09 10.07
C ARG A 229 5.28 -11.37 9.27
N GLY A 230 6.32 -11.67 8.48
CA GLY A 230 6.41 -12.93 7.74
C GLY A 230 6.84 -14.11 8.63
N ASN A 231 7.33 -13.83 9.85
CA ASN A 231 7.68 -14.85 10.84
C ASN A 231 6.52 -15.83 11.05
N ASN A 232 6.84 -17.06 11.45
CA ASN A 232 5.82 -18.06 11.77
C ASN A 232 4.84 -17.55 12.86
N TYR A 233 3.60 -18.02 12.84
CA TYR A 233 2.58 -17.71 13.86
C TYR A 233 3.01 -17.97 15.31
N THR A 234 4.04 -18.80 15.54
CA THR A 234 4.64 -19.00 16.87
C THR A 234 5.53 -17.84 17.33
N TYR A 235 5.75 -16.82 16.49
CA TYR A 235 6.51 -15.63 16.85
C TYR A 235 5.77 -14.84 17.94
N LYS A 236 6.46 -14.61 19.06
CA LYS A 236 5.84 -14.09 20.29
C LYS A 236 5.21 -12.70 20.19
N TYR A 237 5.59 -11.90 19.20
CA TYR A 237 5.05 -10.54 18.98
C TYR A 237 4.00 -10.48 17.85
N GLY A 238 3.47 -11.64 17.43
CA GLY A 238 2.53 -11.76 16.31
C GLY A 238 3.26 -12.01 14.99
N GLY A 239 3.03 -13.19 14.40
CA GLY A 239 3.66 -13.62 13.15
C GLY A 239 2.74 -13.40 11.96
N ASN A 240 2.83 -14.29 10.98
CA ASN A 240 2.04 -14.26 9.75
C ASN A 240 0.55 -14.61 9.93
N ASP A 241 0.11 -14.87 11.16
CA ASP A 241 -1.29 -15.00 11.57
C ASP A 241 -1.91 -13.69 12.07
N GLU A 242 -1.15 -12.60 12.12
CA GLU A 242 -1.60 -11.32 12.65
C GLU A 242 -1.32 -10.19 11.65
N VAL A 243 -2.29 -9.30 11.46
CA VAL A 243 -2.09 -8.04 10.75
C VAL A 243 -2.43 -6.88 11.67
N SER A 244 -1.66 -5.80 11.62
CA SER A 244 -1.95 -4.54 12.28
C SER A 244 -2.47 -3.51 11.29
N SER A 245 -3.29 -2.60 11.80
CA SER A 245 -3.59 -1.33 11.15
C SER A 245 -3.33 -0.21 12.15
N SER A 246 -2.90 0.93 11.63
CA SER A 246 -2.44 2.06 12.43
C SER A 246 -2.83 3.38 11.75
N LEU A 247 -2.97 4.45 12.53
CA LEU A 247 -3.00 5.82 12.02
C LEU A 247 -1.91 6.63 12.70
N HIS A 248 -0.96 7.16 11.95
CA HIS A 248 0.01 8.10 12.52
C HIS A 248 -0.51 9.52 12.39
N TRP A 249 -0.46 10.25 13.50
CA TRP A 249 -0.86 11.67 13.57
C TRP A 249 -0.29 12.29 14.85
N GLY A 250 0.26 13.49 14.72
CA GLY A 250 0.89 14.20 15.83
C GLY A 250 1.60 15.45 15.31
N PRO A 251 1.80 16.50 16.13
CA PRO A 251 2.47 17.72 15.68
C PRO A 251 3.95 17.51 15.36
N THR A 252 4.58 16.48 15.95
CA THR A 252 5.98 16.12 15.74
C THR A 252 6.15 14.60 15.82
N LYS A 253 7.29 14.08 15.32
CA LYS A 253 7.65 12.65 15.42
C LYS A 253 7.63 12.11 16.85
N SER A 254 8.12 12.86 17.83
CA SER A 254 8.12 12.45 19.25
C SER A 254 6.75 12.51 19.91
N LEU A 255 5.78 13.16 19.28
CA LEU A 255 4.40 13.30 19.75
C LEU A 255 3.43 12.56 18.82
N ASP A 256 3.89 11.53 18.11
CA ASP A 256 3.03 10.67 17.34
C ASP A 256 2.04 9.91 18.24
N GLN A 257 0.76 9.90 17.85
CA GLN A 257 -0.33 9.31 18.62
C GLN A 257 -0.82 7.98 18.03
N THR A 258 -0.01 7.30 17.21
CA THR A 258 -0.33 5.99 16.63
C THR A 258 -0.90 4.98 17.63
N TRP A 259 -0.39 4.96 18.86
CA TRP A 259 -0.88 4.09 19.94
C TRP A 259 -2.37 4.27 20.27
N ARG A 260 -3.01 5.38 19.88
CA ARG A 260 -4.45 5.64 20.05
C ARG A 260 -5.31 5.05 18.93
N ASP A 261 -4.71 4.70 17.80
CA ASP A 261 -5.37 4.24 16.56
C ASP A 261 -4.68 3.03 15.96
N THR A 262 -4.03 2.23 16.81
CA THR A 262 -3.41 0.97 16.42
C THR A 262 -4.17 -0.19 17.00
N ASN A 263 -4.43 -1.20 16.19
CA ASN A 263 -4.98 -2.46 16.63
C ASN A 263 -4.51 -3.60 15.72
N THR A 264 -4.65 -4.82 16.20
CA THR A 264 -4.30 -6.02 15.44
C THR A 264 -5.49 -6.94 15.26
N GLN A 265 -5.48 -7.69 14.16
CA GLN A 265 -6.50 -8.67 13.83
C GLN A 265 -5.84 -10.00 13.54
N LYS A 266 -6.08 -10.98 14.42
CA LYS A 266 -5.64 -12.36 14.18
C LYS A 266 -6.50 -13.06 13.15
N SER A 267 -5.84 -13.90 12.37
CA SER A 267 -6.46 -14.88 11.49
C SER A 267 -6.97 -16.06 12.33
N MET A 268 -8.19 -16.53 12.04
CA MET A 268 -8.82 -17.62 12.79
C MET A 268 -8.42 -18.96 12.16
N HIS A 269 -7.65 -19.77 12.89
CA HIS A 269 -7.21 -21.11 12.47
C HIS A 269 -6.48 -21.16 11.11
N SER A 270 -5.80 -20.07 10.73
CA SER A 270 -5.07 -19.93 9.47
C SER A 270 -4.01 -18.82 9.62
N THR A 271 -3.21 -18.58 8.59
CA THR A 271 -2.34 -17.40 8.45
C THR A 271 -2.83 -16.49 7.33
N TYR A 272 -2.41 -15.23 7.30
CA TYR A 272 -2.63 -14.32 6.17
C TYR A 272 -1.76 -14.61 4.95
N SER A 273 -0.83 -15.56 5.10
CA SER A 273 -0.01 -16.10 4.02
C SER A 273 -0.61 -17.34 3.34
N ALA A 274 -1.68 -17.92 3.91
CA ALA A 274 -2.28 -19.16 3.39
C ALA A 274 -3.03 -18.96 2.07
N LYS A 275 -3.60 -17.77 1.85
CA LYS A 275 -4.38 -17.42 0.65
C LYS A 275 -4.43 -15.90 0.47
N PHE A 276 -5.05 -15.45 -0.61
CA PHE A 276 -5.35 -14.04 -0.80
C PHE A 276 -6.45 -13.58 0.18
N HIS A 277 -6.23 -12.38 0.72
CA HIS A 277 -7.14 -11.67 1.61
C HIS A 277 -7.41 -10.28 1.03
N THR A 278 -8.59 -9.73 1.36
CA THR A 278 -8.91 -8.34 1.00
C THR A 278 -8.57 -7.43 2.16
N TYR A 279 -7.60 -6.55 2.00
CA TYR A 279 -7.25 -5.50 2.96
C TYR A 279 -7.95 -4.22 2.54
N GLY A 280 -8.84 -3.74 3.39
CA GLY A 280 -9.77 -2.69 3.05
C GLY A 280 -9.64 -1.46 3.95
N LEU A 281 -9.88 -0.30 3.37
CA LEU A 281 -10.01 0.99 4.02
C LEU A 281 -11.36 1.57 3.61
N GLU A 282 -12.13 2.06 4.57
CA GLU A 282 -13.24 2.97 4.30
C GLU A 282 -13.08 4.24 5.11
N TRP A 283 -13.16 5.36 4.42
CA TRP A 283 -12.75 6.65 4.92
C TRP A 283 -13.74 7.72 4.46
N SER A 284 -14.13 8.61 5.34
CA SER A 284 -15.04 9.71 5.06
C SER A 284 -14.69 10.92 5.94
N LYS A 285 -15.39 12.03 5.72
CA LYS A 285 -15.33 13.21 6.61
C LYS A 285 -15.71 12.90 8.07
N LYS A 286 -16.36 11.76 8.35
CA LYS A 286 -16.93 11.43 9.68
C LYS A 286 -16.22 10.31 10.41
N TYR A 287 -15.58 9.39 9.69
CA TYR A 287 -14.92 8.23 10.25
C TYR A 287 -13.91 7.64 9.27
N LEU A 288 -13.01 6.81 9.81
CA LEU A 288 -12.10 5.97 9.07
C LEU A 288 -12.06 4.59 9.73
N TYR A 289 -12.09 3.52 8.95
CA TYR A 289 -11.83 2.18 9.46
C TYR A 289 -11.12 1.32 8.42
N THR A 290 -10.31 0.40 8.92
CA THR A 290 -9.68 -0.64 8.10
C THR A 290 -10.34 -1.98 8.41
N TYR A 291 -10.25 -2.93 7.50
CA TYR A 291 -10.83 -4.26 7.66
C TYR A 291 -10.09 -5.32 6.84
N VAL A 292 -10.30 -6.58 7.22
CA VAL A 292 -9.76 -7.73 6.48
C VAL A 292 -10.88 -8.69 6.08
N ASP A 293 -10.91 -9.07 4.80
CA ASP A 293 -11.87 -9.93 4.09
C ASP A 293 -13.32 -9.43 4.04
N SER A 294 -13.83 -8.88 5.14
CA SER A 294 -15.19 -8.39 5.25
C SER A 294 -15.24 -7.12 6.05
N ARG A 295 -16.07 -6.18 5.61
CA ARG A 295 -16.27 -4.87 6.27
C ARG A 295 -16.76 -4.97 7.72
N ILE A 296 -17.24 -6.14 8.18
CA ILE A 296 -17.59 -6.33 9.60
C ILE A 296 -16.38 -6.69 10.48
N ARG A 297 -15.27 -7.15 9.89
CA ARG A 297 -14.02 -7.49 10.59
C ARG A 297 -13.09 -6.28 10.58
N HIS A 298 -13.51 -5.23 11.28
CA HIS A 298 -12.68 -4.03 11.44
C HIS A 298 -11.39 -4.38 12.19
N VAL A 299 -10.26 -3.84 11.75
CA VAL A 299 -9.02 -3.85 12.54
C VAL A 299 -9.01 -2.61 13.42
N ILE A 300 -9.01 -1.42 12.83
CA ILE A 300 -9.21 -0.14 13.53
C ILE A 300 -10.52 0.53 13.10
N TYR A 301 -11.09 1.34 13.99
CA TYR A 301 -12.27 2.15 13.70
C TYR A 301 -12.21 3.48 14.47
N THR A 302 -12.02 4.57 13.74
CA THR A 302 -11.82 5.92 14.28
C THR A 302 -12.96 6.84 13.84
N LYS A 303 -13.72 7.35 14.81
CA LYS A 303 -14.76 8.37 14.57
C LYS A 303 -14.21 9.77 14.83
N TYR A 304 -14.52 10.70 13.95
CA TYR A 304 -14.14 12.10 14.05
C TYR A 304 -15.17 12.90 14.87
N THR A 305 -15.26 12.62 16.17
CA THR A 305 -16.23 13.30 17.08
C THR A 305 -15.67 14.56 17.74
N LYS A 306 -14.36 14.79 17.64
CA LYS A 306 -13.65 15.98 18.14
C LYS A 306 -12.36 16.17 17.34
N PRO A 307 -11.82 17.41 17.26
CA PRO A 307 -10.54 17.66 16.62
C PRO A 307 -9.40 16.81 17.20
N GLN A 308 -8.48 16.39 16.34
CA GLN A 308 -7.36 15.51 16.69
C GLN A 308 -6.43 16.18 17.70
N TRP A 309 -6.20 17.49 17.60
CA TRP A 309 -5.47 18.25 18.61
C TRP A 309 -6.01 18.04 20.03
N VAL A 310 -7.33 18.14 20.20
CA VAL A 310 -8.03 17.91 21.47
C VAL A 310 -7.92 16.44 21.91
N ARG A 311 -8.01 15.50 20.97
CA ARG A 311 -7.84 14.07 21.25
C ARG A 311 -6.41 13.71 21.66
N GLY A 312 -5.43 14.40 21.10
CA GLY A 312 -4.01 14.17 21.30
C GLY A 312 -3.53 14.57 22.70
N GLN A 313 -4.14 15.59 23.31
CA GLN A 313 -3.73 16.08 24.64
C GLN A 313 -2.23 16.42 24.69
N PHE A 314 -1.74 17.12 23.66
CA PHE A 314 -0.32 17.42 23.52
C PHE A 314 0.18 18.36 24.62
N PRO A 315 1.43 18.19 25.08
CA PRO A 315 2.02 19.12 26.03
C PRO A 315 2.27 20.48 25.36
N GLN A 316 2.31 21.54 26.17
CA GLN A 316 2.63 22.89 25.68
C GLN A 316 4.08 23.00 25.19
N LEU A 317 4.99 22.21 25.77
CA LEU A 317 6.40 22.15 25.44
C LEU A 317 6.83 20.70 25.17
N SER A 318 7.58 20.48 24.11
CA SER A 318 8.30 19.22 23.85
C SER A 318 9.66 19.54 23.23
N GLU A 319 10.71 18.82 23.63
CA GLU A 319 12.07 19.02 23.13
C GLU A 319 12.56 20.48 23.19
N GLY A 320 12.16 21.22 24.24
CA GLY A 320 12.53 22.62 24.43
C GLY A 320 11.84 23.61 23.47
N LYS A 321 10.84 23.18 22.69
CA LYS A 321 10.07 24.02 21.76
C LYS A 321 8.60 24.09 22.18
N LEU A 322 7.98 25.25 21.94
CA LEU A 322 6.53 25.42 22.04
C LEU A 322 5.86 24.58 20.96
N ILE A 323 4.86 23.80 21.35
CA ILE A 323 4.07 23.00 20.42
C ILE A 323 2.81 23.77 20.08
N THR A 324 2.62 23.98 18.78
CA THR A 324 1.46 24.67 18.20
C THR A 324 0.56 23.68 17.48
N ASP A 325 -0.74 23.96 17.43
CA ASP A 325 -1.70 23.14 16.68
C ASP A 325 -1.46 23.28 15.17
N PRO A 326 -1.01 22.24 14.46
CA PRO A 326 -0.85 22.30 13.01
C PRO A 326 -2.20 22.20 12.27
N TRP A 327 -3.30 21.92 12.96
CA TRP A 327 -4.60 21.59 12.38
C TRP A 327 -5.70 22.61 12.70
N ASP A 328 -5.35 23.87 12.93
CA ASP A 328 -6.29 24.98 13.20
C ASP A 328 -7.15 25.33 11.97
N THR A 329 -8.06 24.43 11.62
CA THR A 329 -8.83 24.43 10.37
C THR A 329 -10.34 24.29 10.60
N ASN A 330 -10.76 24.20 11.87
CA ASN A 330 -12.13 23.91 12.30
C ASN A 330 -12.72 22.58 11.75
N ARG A 331 -11.87 21.65 11.31
CA ARG A 331 -12.26 20.32 10.81
C ARG A 331 -11.87 19.24 11.80
N PHE A 332 -12.76 18.25 11.96
CA PHE A 332 -12.61 17.21 13.00
C PHE A 332 -11.83 15.99 12.52
N ASN A 333 -11.44 15.97 11.26
CA ASN A 333 -10.83 14.83 10.60
C ASN A 333 -9.42 15.11 10.07
N THR A 334 -8.83 16.27 10.40
CA THR A 334 -7.42 16.57 10.16
C THR A 334 -6.50 15.61 10.93
N PRO A 335 -5.40 15.10 10.37
CA PRO A 335 -4.88 15.39 9.03
C PRO A 335 -5.47 14.53 7.90
N PHE A 336 -6.40 13.63 8.21
CA PHE A 336 -7.04 12.71 7.26
C PHE A 336 -8.16 13.39 6.46
N ASP A 337 -7.85 14.54 5.88
CA ASP A 337 -8.76 15.40 5.12
C ASP A 337 -8.16 15.96 3.81
N THR A 338 -6.96 15.50 3.45
CA THR A 338 -6.25 15.78 2.20
C THR A 338 -6.20 14.51 1.32
N PRO A 339 -5.79 14.58 0.04
CA PRO A 339 -5.58 13.38 -0.78
C PRO A 339 -4.38 12.54 -0.31
N PHE A 340 -4.56 11.22 -0.30
CA PHE A 340 -3.54 10.23 0.06
C PHE A 340 -3.26 9.30 -1.13
N TYR A 341 -2.02 8.87 -1.31
CA TYR A 341 -1.60 7.88 -2.30
C TYR A 341 -1.24 6.56 -1.62
N LEU A 342 -1.42 5.45 -2.34
CA LEU A 342 -1.16 4.09 -1.83
C LEU A 342 0.32 3.75 -1.98
N ILE A 343 0.84 3.01 -1.01
CA ILE A 343 2.15 2.38 -0.98
C ILE A 343 1.97 0.91 -0.67
N VAL A 344 2.71 0.08 -1.41
CA VAL A 344 2.85 -1.35 -1.12
C VAL A 344 4.34 -1.67 -1.08
N ASN A 345 4.81 -2.35 -0.04
CA ASN A 345 6.21 -2.76 0.06
C ASN A 345 6.37 -4.06 0.83
N LEU A 346 7.57 -4.60 0.71
CA LEU A 346 8.06 -5.69 1.54
C LEU A 346 9.39 -5.28 2.16
N ALA A 347 9.33 -4.69 3.35
CA ALA A 347 10.52 -4.37 4.12
C ALA A 347 11.12 -5.62 4.76
N VAL A 348 12.39 -5.53 5.20
CA VAL A 348 13.10 -6.61 5.89
C VAL A 348 13.85 -6.07 7.09
N GLY A 349 13.60 -6.67 8.26
CA GLY A 349 14.19 -6.25 9.52
C GLY A 349 13.80 -4.82 9.89
N GLY A 350 14.60 -4.19 10.76
CA GLY A 350 14.33 -2.84 11.26
C GLY A 350 14.81 -2.65 12.70
N THR A 351 15.20 -1.42 13.04
CA THR A 351 15.69 -1.06 14.39
C THR A 351 14.70 -0.22 15.20
N ASN A 352 13.54 0.12 14.63
CA ASN A 352 12.53 0.94 15.29
C ASN A 352 11.70 0.22 16.38
N GLY A 353 11.96 -1.07 16.63
CA GLY A 353 11.22 -1.86 17.61
C GLY A 353 10.09 -2.71 17.05
N TYR A 354 9.77 -2.62 15.75
CA TYR A 354 8.74 -3.45 15.12
C TYR A 354 9.03 -4.95 15.29
N PHE A 355 10.30 -5.33 15.15
CA PHE A 355 10.84 -6.58 15.68
C PHE A 355 11.43 -6.30 17.06
N SER A 356 10.69 -6.65 18.12
CA SER A 356 10.98 -6.18 19.47
C SER A 356 12.10 -6.95 20.18
N ASP A 357 12.82 -6.26 21.07
CA ASP A 357 13.81 -6.86 21.98
C ASP A 357 13.17 -7.14 23.36
N PRO A 358 13.70 -8.10 24.16
CA PRO A 358 14.73 -9.07 23.81
C PRO A 358 14.11 -10.28 23.11
N ASP A 359 14.66 -10.76 21.99
CA ASP A 359 14.22 -11.99 21.33
C ASP A 359 15.44 -12.87 21.04
N SER A 360 15.45 -14.11 21.55
CA SER A 360 16.60 -15.02 21.42
C SER A 360 16.84 -15.49 19.99
N ASN A 361 15.83 -15.46 19.13
CA ASN A 361 15.94 -15.89 17.74
C ASN A 361 16.27 -14.72 16.80
N LYS A 362 16.11 -13.49 17.27
CA LYS A 362 16.40 -12.28 16.50
C LYS A 362 17.92 -12.03 16.46
N PRO A 363 18.55 -11.94 15.28
CA PRO A 363 20.00 -11.84 15.20
C PRO A 363 20.59 -10.45 15.44
N TRP A 364 19.75 -9.42 15.66
CA TRP A 364 20.21 -8.05 15.93
C TRP A 364 19.52 -7.44 17.16
N VAL A 365 20.13 -6.40 17.71
CA VAL A 365 19.56 -5.56 18.77
C VAL A 365 19.18 -4.21 18.16
N ASN A 366 18.04 -3.64 18.53
CA ASN A 366 17.53 -2.40 17.94
C ASN A 366 18.47 -1.20 18.14
N ASN A 367 19.13 -1.13 19.29
CA ASN A 367 20.08 -0.04 19.60
C ASN A 367 21.50 -0.27 19.04
N ALA A 368 21.75 -1.35 18.29
CA ALA A 368 23.07 -1.61 17.73
C ALA A 368 23.33 -0.74 16.49
N VAL A 369 24.49 -0.08 16.46
CA VAL A 369 24.92 0.77 15.32
C VAL A 369 25.11 -0.01 14.02
N ASN A 370 25.40 -1.31 14.13
CA ASN A 370 25.70 -2.25 13.05
C ASN A 370 24.67 -3.39 12.98
N ALA A 371 23.40 -3.11 13.34
CA ALA A 371 22.32 -4.10 13.37
C ALA A 371 22.17 -4.89 12.05
N SER A 372 22.28 -4.21 10.90
CA SER A 372 22.19 -4.85 9.58
C SER A 372 23.36 -5.81 9.32
N ALA A 373 24.56 -5.53 9.85
CA ALA A 373 25.71 -6.42 9.72
C ALA A 373 25.52 -7.71 10.54
N TYR A 374 24.96 -7.61 11.76
CA TYR A 374 24.58 -8.79 12.53
C TYR A 374 23.49 -9.61 11.86
N PHE A 375 22.49 -8.95 11.27
CA PHE A 375 21.47 -9.59 10.46
C PHE A 375 22.09 -10.38 9.29
N TRP A 376 22.99 -9.77 8.52
CA TRP A 376 23.69 -10.45 7.41
C TRP A 376 24.56 -11.62 7.87
N ALA A 377 25.32 -11.44 8.96
CA ALA A 377 26.18 -12.48 9.51
C ALA A 377 25.38 -13.72 9.93
N ALA A 378 24.13 -13.54 10.36
CA ALA A 378 23.23 -14.62 10.76
C ALA A 378 22.37 -15.18 9.61
N LYS A 379 22.63 -14.85 8.34
CA LYS A 379 21.78 -15.27 7.22
C LYS A 379 21.48 -16.76 7.16
N ASP A 380 22.42 -17.61 7.58
CA ASP A 380 22.24 -19.06 7.56
C ASP A 380 21.19 -19.54 8.57
N SER A 381 20.80 -18.71 9.56
CA SER A 381 19.73 -19.02 10.52
C SER A 381 18.33 -18.62 10.03
N TRP A 382 18.20 -17.57 9.22
CA TRP A 382 16.90 -17.04 8.81
C TRP A 382 16.60 -17.17 7.31
N TYR A 383 17.60 -17.10 6.43
CA TYR A 383 17.38 -17.20 4.99
C TYR A 383 16.75 -18.53 4.55
N PRO A 384 17.05 -19.69 5.18
CA PRO A 384 16.34 -20.94 4.87
C PRO A 384 14.83 -20.89 5.10
N THR A 385 14.32 -19.93 5.88
CA THR A 385 12.87 -19.73 6.07
C THR A 385 12.22 -19.03 4.88
N TRP A 386 13.01 -18.40 4.01
CA TRP A 386 12.53 -17.70 2.83
C TRP A 386 12.36 -18.68 1.66
N VAL A 387 11.28 -19.46 1.71
CA VAL A 387 10.98 -20.47 0.70
C VAL A 387 10.52 -19.79 -0.60
N GLU A 388 11.07 -20.22 -1.74
CA GLU A 388 10.70 -19.72 -3.07
C GLU A 388 9.18 -19.78 -3.29
N GLY A 389 8.60 -18.71 -3.83
CA GLY A 389 7.15 -18.58 -4.04
C GLY A 389 6.33 -18.35 -2.76
N LYS A 390 6.96 -18.30 -1.57
CA LYS A 390 6.31 -17.97 -0.29
C LYS A 390 6.89 -16.72 0.36
N ALA A 391 8.18 -16.48 0.22
CA ALA A 391 8.87 -15.29 0.72
C ALA A 391 8.66 -14.07 -0.20
N GLN A 392 7.42 -13.81 -0.58
CA GLN A 392 7.08 -12.71 -1.49
C GLN A 392 5.68 -12.17 -1.16
N LEU A 393 5.51 -10.87 -1.31
CA LEU A 393 4.20 -10.23 -1.24
C LEU A 393 3.57 -10.30 -2.62
N GLU A 394 2.41 -10.94 -2.73
CA GLU A 394 1.64 -11.03 -3.97
C GLU A 394 0.41 -10.14 -3.88
N VAL A 395 0.24 -9.22 -4.82
CA VAL A 395 -0.94 -8.37 -4.95
C VAL A 395 -1.68 -8.73 -6.24
N GLU A 396 -2.91 -9.20 -6.07
CA GLU A 396 -3.80 -9.59 -7.17
C GLU A 396 -4.54 -8.38 -7.75
N SER A 397 -5.02 -7.46 -6.89
CA SER A 397 -5.68 -6.26 -7.38
C SER A 397 -5.66 -5.11 -6.37
N VAL A 398 -5.75 -3.89 -6.91
CA VAL A 398 -5.97 -2.64 -6.17
C VAL A 398 -7.18 -1.95 -6.77
N LYS A 399 -8.14 -1.55 -5.93
CA LYS A 399 -9.34 -0.81 -6.33
C LYS A 399 -9.53 0.38 -5.42
N MET A 400 -9.78 1.54 -6.02
CA MET A 400 -10.09 2.79 -5.31
C MET A 400 -11.45 3.31 -5.75
N TRP A 401 -12.32 3.60 -4.79
CA TRP A 401 -13.65 4.16 -4.99
C TRP A 401 -13.74 5.48 -4.23
N GLN A 402 -13.69 6.60 -4.92
CA GLN A 402 -13.73 7.92 -4.29
C GLN A 402 -15.17 8.38 -4.04
N GLU A 403 -15.46 8.90 -2.85
CA GLU A 403 -16.76 9.48 -2.53
C GLU A 403 -17.04 10.67 -3.47
N CYS A 404 -18.19 10.70 -4.16
CA CYS A 404 -18.56 11.90 -4.95
C CYS A 404 -18.83 13.05 -3.95
N ASP A 405 -18.24 14.23 -4.19
CA ASP A 405 -18.38 15.41 -3.32
C ASP A 405 -19.82 15.93 -3.16
#